data_AF-A0AA88LVU0-F1
#
_entry.id   AF-A0AA88LVU0-F1
#
_cell.length_a   1.000
_cell.length_b   1.000
_cell.length_c   1.000
_cell.angle_alpha   90.00
_cell.angle_beta   90.00
_cell.angle_gamma   90.00
#
_symmetry.space_group_name_H-M   'P 1'
#
loop_
_entity.id
_entity.type
_entity.pdbx_description
1 polymer ?
#
loop_
_entity_poly.entity_id
_entity_poly.type
_entity_poly.pdbx_seq_one_letter_code
_entity_poly.pdbx_strand_id
1 'polypeptide(L)'
;MTPSGIKGHQKSQARSTEEEPEWDNEAKRETNGTDTITKRSASLTEKGIKLVQEGQYTQAVSMFTEAIKCDPKDNRFFGNRSYCYYCLEQYPQALADAERSIQLAPDWPKGYFRKGRALMGLKRYSEAEKAMEQVLKLDKDCEEAVTDLCNCKVLQLMDLGLEEMQSVQLLEKFLTVEAVQASLCEPARAGCQDQSVLLQGSPCASLWVGNVTTELTEKHLWDLFQMYGEIESIRVLHDRFCAFVNFRNAIMAARAMEKLNGCCIENTRLVVRYPDRHAQRFLPSPLKTCLPVTQQVGASAGPRRRGPVNGDECYFWRTTGCHFGDKCRYKHIPDQKGKDRKPWQP
;
A
#
# COMPACT_ATOMS: atom_id res chain seq x y z
N MET A 1 89.98 69.04 -10.79
CA MET A 1 89.40 68.06 -9.85
C MET A 1 88.35 67.26 -10.61
N THR A 2 88.72 66.08 -11.11
CA THR A 2 87.78 64.98 -11.44
C THR A 2 87.48 64.22 -10.14
N PRO A 3 86.28 63.66 -9.92
CA PRO A 3 85.88 62.38 -10.54
C PRO A 3 84.40 62.33 -11.00
N SER A 4 84.10 61.61 -12.10
CA SER A 4 83.48 60.26 -12.13
C SER A 4 82.05 60.22 -11.59
N GLY A 5 81.03 59.70 -12.26
CA GLY A 5 80.91 58.94 -13.50
C GLY A 5 79.49 58.36 -13.59
N ILE A 6 79.22 57.66 -14.69
CA ILE A 6 78.12 56.70 -14.91
C ILE A 6 76.76 57.30 -15.31
N LYS A 7 76.51 57.25 -16.63
CA LYS A 7 75.18 57.38 -17.26
C LYS A 7 74.29 56.21 -16.84
N GLY A 8 73.21 56.50 -16.10
CA GLY A 8 72.15 55.55 -15.78
C GLY A 8 71.19 55.37 -16.97
N HIS A 9 70.96 54.12 -17.35
CA HIS A 9 69.90 53.70 -18.27
C HIS A 9 68.52 54.11 -17.75
N GLN A 10 67.74 54.80 -18.58
CA GLN A 10 66.29 54.90 -18.39
C GLN A 10 65.67 53.52 -18.64
N LYS A 11 65.36 52.80 -17.55
CA LYS A 11 64.43 51.67 -17.58
C LYS A 11 63.01 52.24 -17.65
N SER A 12 62.39 52.15 -18.82
CA SER A 12 60.95 52.27 -18.99
C SER A 12 60.26 51.22 -18.11
N GLN A 13 59.42 51.66 -17.17
CA GLN A 13 58.50 50.78 -16.44
C GLN A 13 57.48 50.22 -17.43
N ALA A 14 57.73 49.01 -17.93
CA ALA A 14 56.68 48.16 -18.46
C ALA A 14 55.88 47.63 -17.26
N ARG A 15 54.69 48.19 -17.05
CA ARG A 15 53.68 47.62 -16.15
C ARG A 15 53.20 46.33 -16.81
N SER A 16 53.77 45.21 -16.40
CA SER A 16 53.28 43.88 -16.73
C SER A 16 51.90 43.72 -16.08
N THR A 17 50.84 43.98 -16.85
CA THR A 17 49.54 43.36 -16.60
C THR A 17 49.73 41.87 -16.83
N GLU A 18 49.95 41.13 -15.74
CA GLU A 18 49.74 39.69 -15.72
C GLU A 18 48.23 39.49 -15.96
N GLU A 19 47.87 39.27 -17.22
CA GLU A 19 46.56 38.72 -17.57
C GLU A 19 46.55 37.28 -17.05
N GLU A 20 45.91 37.04 -15.90
CA GLU A 20 45.65 35.67 -15.45
C GLU A 20 44.93 34.93 -16.58
N PRO A 21 45.48 33.80 -17.05
CA PRO A 21 44.97 33.13 -18.24
C PRO A 21 43.53 32.68 -18.01
N GLU A 22 42.64 32.93 -18.97
CA GLU A 22 41.17 32.78 -18.85
C GLU A 22 40.73 31.39 -18.34
N TRP A 23 41.55 30.35 -18.52
CA TRP A 23 41.30 29.00 -17.98
C TRP A 23 41.25 28.93 -16.45
N ASP A 24 42.05 29.74 -15.75
CA ASP A 24 42.07 29.78 -14.28
C ASP A 24 40.82 30.48 -13.74
N ASN A 25 40.29 31.47 -14.48
CA ASN A 25 39.05 32.15 -14.12
C ASN A 25 37.81 31.29 -14.42
N GLU A 26 37.78 30.58 -15.54
CA GLU A 26 36.70 29.63 -15.87
C GLU A 26 36.66 28.48 -14.86
N ALA A 27 37.80 27.89 -14.53
CA ALA A 27 37.90 26.85 -13.49
C ALA A 27 37.46 27.36 -12.11
N LYS A 28 37.89 28.57 -11.69
CA LYS A 28 37.42 29.20 -10.44
C LYS A 28 35.92 29.53 -10.46
N ARG A 29 35.33 29.81 -11.63
CA ARG A 29 33.90 30.11 -11.81
C ARG A 29 33.05 28.84 -11.82
N GLU A 30 33.54 27.78 -12.45
CA GLU A 30 32.97 26.44 -12.42
C GLU A 30 33.01 25.87 -11.00
N THR A 31 34.14 25.97 -10.29
CA THR A 31 34.27 25.50 -8.90
C THR A 31 33.36 26.27 -7.95
N ASN A 32 33.29 27.61 -8.08
CA ASN A 32 32.37 28.44 -7.28
C ASN A 32 30.90 28.16 -7.62
N GLY A 33 30.60 27.86 -8.88
CA GLY A 33 29.27 27.44 -9.34
C GLY A 33 28.85 26.10 -8.75
N THR A 34 29.73 25.09 -8.80
CA THR A 34 29.50 23.78 -8.19
C THR A 34 29.38 23.86 -6.68
N ASP A 35 30.17 24.71 -6.02
CA ASP A 35 30.08 24.91 -4.56
C ASP A 35 28.76 25.57 -4.16
N THR A 36 28.28 26.50 -4.98
CA THR A 36 26.98 27.17 -4.74
C THR A 36 25.81 26.23 -4.97
N ILE A 37 25.87 25.39 -6.01
CA ILE A 37 24.86 24.36 -6.30
C ILE A 37 24.82 23.32 -5.17
N THR A 38 26.00 22.86 -4.72
CA THR A 38 26.13 21.86 -3.65
C THR A 38 25.64 22.40 -2.31
N LYS A 39 25.93 23.67 -1.98
CA LYS A 39 25.40 24.33 -0.79
C LYS A 39 23.88 24.47 -0.85
N ARG A 40 23.32 24.81 -2.02
CA ARG A 40 21.88 24.95 -2.22
C ARG A 40 21.17 23.60 -2.09
N SER A 41 21.67 22.54 -2.73
CA SER A 41 21.09 21.20 -2.64
C SER A 41 21.14 20.65 -1.21
N ALA A 42 22.25 20.87 -0.49
CA ALA A 42 22.38 20.53 0.92
C ALA A 42 21.34 21.26 1.80
N SER A 43 21.16 22.57 1.61
CA SER A 43 20.17 23.35 2.35
C SER A 43 18.73 22.89 2.09
N LEU A 44 18.38 22.59 0.84
CA LEU A 44 17.06 22.05 0.48
C LEU A 44 16.83 20.68 1.12
N THR A 45 17.87 19.86 1.19
CA THR A 45 17.82 18.53 1.81
C THR A 45 17.60 18.62 3.30
N GLU A 46 18.31 19.50 4.01
CA GLU A 46 18.12 19.70 5.44
C GLU A 46 16.69 20.17 5.77
N LYS A 47 16.16 21.11 4.98
CA LYS A 47 14.76 21.56 5.09
C LYS A 47 13.78 20.43 4.82
N GLY A 48 14.01 19.63 3.77
CA GLY A 48 13.20 18.47 3.44
C GLY A 48 13.17 17.44 4.58
N ILE A 49 14.31 17.16 5.20
CA ILE A 49 14.41 16.23 6.34
C ILE A 49 13.65 16.77 7.56
N LYS A 50 13.75 18.06 7.86
CA LYS A 50 12.96 18.68 8.96
C LYS A 50 11.46 18.55 8.72
N LEU A 51 11.00 18.83 7.50
CA LEU A 51 9.59 18.66 7.14
C LEU A 51 9.13 17.20 7.25
N VAL A 52 9.98 16.24 6.92
CA VAL A 52 9.69 14.81 7.13
C VAL A 52 9.53 14.48 8.61
N GLN A 53 10.41 15.00 9.48
CA GLN A 53 10.31 14.82 10.94
C GLN A 53 9.03 15.44 11.52
N GLU A 54 8.55 16.52 10.92
CA GLU A 54 7.27 17.17 11.26
C GLU A 54 6.04 16.50 10.61
N GLY A 55 6.22 15.45 9.79
CA GLY A 55 5.14 14.76 9.07
C GLY A 55 4.56 15.54 7.88
N GLN A 56 5.21 16.63 7.46
CA GLN A 56 4.80 17.48 6.34
C GLN A 56 5.30 16.93 4.99
N TYR A 57 4.89 15.71 4.63
CA TYR A 57 5.44 14.98 3.48
C TYR A 57 5.26 15.68 2.13
N THR A 58 4.12 16.33 1.88
CA THR A 58 3.87 17.04 0.61
C THR A 58 4.85 18.21 0.40
N GLN A 59 5.18 18.94 1.47
CA GLN A 59 6.16 20.02 1.38
C GLN A 59 7.59 19.47 1.25
N ALA A 60 7.89 18.37 1.95
CA ALA A 60 9.16 17.67 1.78
C ALA A 60 9.38 17.19 0.33
N VAL A 61 8.35 16.67 -0.34
CA VAL A 61 8.41 16.30 -1.77
C VAL A 61 8.81 17.50 -2.63
N SER A 62 8.28 18.69 -2.34
CA SER A 62 8.66 19.93 -3.05
C SER A 62 10.14 20.25 -2.84
N MET A 63 10.64 20.18 -1.60
CA MET A 63 12.04 20.44 -1.29
C MET A 63 12.99 19.46 -1.98
N PHE A 64 12.68 18.15 -1.95
CA PHE A 64 13.50 17.16 -2.65
C PHE A 64 13.41 17.28 -4.17
N THR A 65 12.28 17.71 -4.71
CA THR A 65 12.14 17.98 -6.16
C THR A 65 13.03 19.15 -6.59
N GLU A 66 13.10 20.21 -5.80
CA GLU A 66 14.04 21.32 -6.04
C GLU A 66 15.49 20.88 -5.84
N ALA A 67 15.78 20.01 -4.87
CA ALA A 67 17.12 19.45 -4.67
C ALA A 67 17.58 18.62 -5.88
N ILE A 68 16.70 17.80 -6.46
CA ILE A 68 16.96 17.02 -7.69
C ILE A 68 17.25 17.93 -8.89
N LYS A 69 16.56 19.08 -9.00
CA LYS A 69 16.87 20.06 -10.06
C LYS A 69 18.26 20.67 -9.91
N CYS A 70 18.75 20.81 -8.66
CA CYS A 70 20.07 21.35 -8.38
C CYS A 70 21.16 20.31 -8.64
N ASP A 71 20.99 19.09 -8.15
CA ASP A 71 21.90 17.97 -8.40
C ASP A 71 21.10 16.68 -8.68
N PRO A 72 20.92 16.31 -9.97
CA PRO A 72 20.15 15.14 -10.36
C PRO A 72 20.93 13.82 -10.23
N LYS A 73 22.20 13.85 -9.83
CA LYS A 73 23.05 12.65 -9.68
C LYS A 73 23.07 12.12 -8.26
N ASP A 74 22.63 12.92 -7.28
CA ASP A 74 22.53 12.46 -5.89
C ASP A 74 21.33 11.52 -5.68
N ASN A 75 21.63 10.24 -5.46
CA ASN A 75 20.64 9.20 -5.20
C ASN A 75 19.77 9.48 -3.95
N ARG A 76 20.31 10.22 -2.96
CA ARG A 76 19.64 10.44 -1.67
C ARG A 76 18.36 11.24 -1.82
N PHE A 77 18.30 12.16 -2.77
CA PHE A 77 17.11 12.97 -3.00
C PHE A 77 15.95 12.11 -3.52
N PHE A 78 16.23 11.20 -4.45
CA PHE A 78 15.24 10.24 -4.93
C PHE A 78 14.81 9.28 -3.80
N GLY A 79 15.75 8.74 -3.02
CA GLY A 79 15.43 7.88 -1.87
C GLY A 79 14.57 8.58 -0.80
N ASN A 80 14.84 9.85 -0.51
CA ASN A 80 14.05 10.62 0.45
C ASN A 80 12.68 11.04 -0.10
N ARG A 81 12.59 11.42 -1.38
CA ARG A 81 11.32 11.73 -2.02
C ARG A 81 10.44 10.48 -2.18
N SER A 82 11.04 9.34 -2.49
CA SER A 82 10.38 8.02 -2.50
C SER A 82 9.72 7.72 -1.15
N TYR A 83 10.42 7.95 -0.04
CA TYR A 83 9.85 7.81 1.29
C TYR A 83 8.65 8.71 1.54
N CYS A 84 8.73 9.98 1.12
CA CYS A 84 7.62 10.90 1.25
C CYS A 84 6.41 10.43 0.44
N TYR A 85 6.61 9.95 -0.80
CA TYR A 85 5.54 9.37 -1.61
C TYR A 85 4.94 8.12 -0.96
N TYR A 86 5.76 7.27 -0.35
CA TYR A 86 5.28 6.12 0.42
C TYR A 86 4.38 6.54 1.59
N CYS A 87 4.79 7.54 2.39
CA CYS A 87 3.98 8.08 3.48
C CYS A 87 2.69 8.76 3.01
N LEU A 88 2.65 9.23 1.77
CA LEU A 88 1.47 9.77 1.11
C LEU A 88 0.62 8.70 0.39
N GLU A 89 0.97 7.42 0.54
CA GLU A 89 0.34 6.27 -0.15
C GLU A 89 0.40 6.35 -1.69
N GLN A 90 1.33 7.14 -2.23
CA GLN A 90 1.60 7.28 -3.66
C GLN A 90 2.64 6.26 -4.10
N TYR A 91 2.30 4.98 -3.95
CA TYR A 91 3.25 3.88 -4.14
C TYR A 91 3.88 3.78 -5.55
N PRO A 92 3.16 4.08 -6.66
CA PRO A 92 3.79 4.08 -7.99
C PRO A 92 4.93 5.11 -8.11
N GLN A 93 4.72 6.33 -7.61
CA GLN A 93 5.74 7.37 -7.59
C GLN A 93 6.89 7.01 -6.65
N ALA A 94 6.58 6.42 -5.48
CA ALA A 94 7.58 5.94 -4.55
C ALA A 94 8.49 4.89 -5.19
N LEU A 95 7.91 3.94 -5.94
CA LEU A 95 8.66 2.91 -6.65
C LEU A 95 9.57 3.51 -7.73
N ALA A 96 9.04 4.41 -8.57
CA ALA A 96 9.82 5.04 -9.63
C ALA A 96 11.05 5.79 -9.08
N ASP A 97 10.88 6.54 -7.99
CA ASP A 97 12.00 7.22 -7.33
C ASP A 97 12.98 6.25 -6.66
N ALA A 98 12.49 5.17 -6.05
CA ALA A 98 13.37 4.16 -5.47
C ALA A 98 14.22 3.46 -6.54
N GLU A 99 13.64 3.16 -7.70
CA GLU A 99 14.37 2.58 -8.83
C GLU A 99 15.39 3.55 -9.41
N ARG A 100 15.04 4.83 -9.51
CA ARG A 100 16.00 5.86 -9.92
C ARG A 100 17.15 6.00 -8.92
N SER A 101 16.85 5.95 -7.62
CA SER A 101 17.86 5.93 -6.58
C SER A 101 18.83 4.76 -6.72
N ILE A 102 18.32 3.55 -6.99
CA ILE A 102 19.14 2.34 -7.20
C ILE A 102 19.98 2.44 -8.46
N GLN A 103 19.44 2.99 -9.56
CA GLN A 103 20.18 3.21 -10.80
C GLN A 103 21.41 4.12 -10.59
N LEU A 104 21.28 5.12 -9.70
CA LEU A 104 22.36 6.05 -9.37
C LEU A 104 23.36 5.48 -8.37
N ALA A 105 22.90 4.67 -7.40
CA ALA A 105 23.76 4.01 -6.41
C ALA A 105 23.28 2.57 -6.15
N PRO A 106 23.78 1.59 -6.94
CA PRO A 106 23.37 0.19 -6.85
C PRO A 106 23.82 -0.53 -5.57
N ASP A 107 24.77 0.05 -4.85
CA ASP A 107 25.34 -0.43 -3.59
C ASP A 107 24.71 0.24 -2.36
N TRP A 108 23.74 1.13 -2.54
CA TRP A 108 23.09 1.84 -1.44
C TRP A 108 21.88 1.07 -0.89
N PRO A 109 21.95 0.48 0.33
CA PRO A 109 20.90 -0.41 0.84
C PRO A 109 19.53 0.28 0.97
N LYS A 110 19.54 1.57 1.35
CA LYS A 110 18.30 2.35 1.52
C LYS A 110 17.48 2.45 0.23
N GLY A 111 18.11 2.46 -0.94
CA GLY A 111 17.39 2.45 -2.23
C GLY A 111 16.51 1.21 -2.39
N TYR A 112 17.07 0.02 -2.13
CA TYR A 112 16.32 -1.24 -2.15
C TYR A 112 15.27 -1.31 -1.04
N PHE A 113 15.56 -0.76 0.13
CA PHE A 113 14.60 -0.67 1.22
C PHE A 113 13.36 0.15 0.82
N ARG A 114 13.58 1.33 0.18
CA ARG A 114 12.48 2.14 -0.38
C ARG A 114 11.70 1.38 -1.45
N LYS A 115 12.40 0.67 -2.34
CA LYS A 115 11.77 -0.16 -3.38
C LYS A 115 10.87 -1.23 -2.78
N GLY A 116 11.34 -1.98 -1.78
CA GLY A 116 10.55 -3.03 -1.15
C GLY A 116 9.30 -2.48 -0.44
N ARG A 117 9.43 -1.38 0.32
CA ARG A 117 8.27 -0.71 0.95
C ARG A 117 7.23 -0.25 -0.08
N ALA A 118 7.67 0.36 -1.19
CA ALA A 118 6.77 0.77 -2.26
C ALA A 118 6.07 -0.43 -2.92
N LEU A 119 6.78 -1.54 -3.17
CA LEU A 119 6.23 -2.78 -3.72
C LEU A 119 5.23 -3.45 -2.77
N MET A 120 5.48 -3.43 -1.46
CA MET A 120 4.51 -3.89 -0.45
C MET A 120 3.22 -3.07 -0.52
N GLY A 121 3.31 -1.74 -0.63
CA GLY A 121 2.14 -0.87 -0.81
C GLY A 121 1.36 -1.14 -2.11
N LEU A 122 2.06 -1.57 -3.16
CA LEU A 122 1.48 -2.03 -4.42
C LEU A 122 0.99 -3.50 -4.39
N LYS A 123 1.13 -4.19 -3.26
CA LYS A 123 0.82 -5.62 -3.09
C LYS A 123 1.62 -6.56 -4.01
N ARG A 124 2.80 -6.13 -4.44
CA ARG A 124 3.74 -6.92 -5.25
C ARG A 124 4.76 -7.61 -4.33
N TYR A 125 4.27 -8.49 -3.47
CA TYR A 125 5.04 -9.00 -2.32
C TYR A 125 6.26 -9.87 -2.70
N SER A 126 6.16 -10.68 -3.76
CA SER A 126 7.30 -11.48 -4.25
C SER A 126 8.46 -10.60 -4.74
N GLU A 127 8.16 -9.46 -5.35
CA GLU A 127 9.19 -8.51 -5.76
C GLU A 127 9.73 -7.70 -4.58
N ALA A 128 8.88 -7.41 -3.59
CA ALA A 128 9.28 -6.76 -2.36
C ALA A 128 10.24 -7.64 -1.53
N GLU A 129 9.97 -8.95 -1.45
CA GLU A 129 10.87 -9.94 -0.84
C GLU A 129 12.26 -9.87 -1.45
N LYS A 130 12.36 -9.95 -2.78
CA LYS A 130 13.65 -9.85 -3.49
C LYS A 130 14.36 -8.53 -3.20
N ALA A 131 13.63 -7.42 -3.09
CA ALA A 131 14.22 -6.14 -2.75
C ALA A 131 14.78 -6.13 -1.31
N MET A 132 14.04 -6.70 -0.34
CA MET A 132 14.49 -6.82 1.06
C MET A 132 15.69 -7.77 1.20
N GLU A 133 15.73 -8.86 0.45
CA GLU A 133 16.92 -9.72 0.37
C GLU A 133 18.16 -8.97 -0.14
N GLN A 134 17.98 -8.05 -1.10
CA GLN A 134 19.09 -7.19 -1.55
C GLN A 134 19.54 -6.21 -0.47
N VAL A 135 18.61 -5.67 0.34
CA VAL A 135 18.98 -4.87 1.52
C VAL A 135 19.87 -5.68 2.44
N LEU A 136 19.45 -6.90 2.81
CA LEU A 136 20.19 -7.75 3.74
C LEU A 136 21.52 -8.28 3.16
N LYS A 137 21.67 -8.34 1.83
CA LYS A 137 22.96 -8.64 1.18
C LYS A 137 23.95 -7.49 1.34
N LEU A 138 23.48 -6.25 1.24
CA LEU A 138 24.31 -5.05 1.33
C LEU A 138 24.53 -4.59 2.80
N ASP A 139 23.52 -4.77 3.65
CA ASP A 139 23.49 -4.40 5.05
C ASP A 139 22.81 -5.50 5.87
N LYS A 140 23.62 -6.40 6.43
CA LYS A 140 23.16 -7.61 7.13
C LYS A 140 22.49 -7.32 8.47
N ASP A 141 22.80 -6.18 9.08
CA ASP A 141 22.35 -5.82 10.42
C ASP A 141 21.08 -4.97 10.40
N CYS A 142 20.45 -4.81 9.24
CA CYS A 142 19.21 -4.04 9.09
C CYS A 142 18.00 -4.83 9.63
N GLU A 143 17.70 -4.66 10.93
CA GLU A 143 16.55 -5.29 11.62
C GLU A 143 15.20 -4.97 10.95
N GLU A 144 15.03 -3.73 10.48
CA GLU A 144 13.83 -3.30 9.75
C GLU A 144 13.61 -4.13 8.48
N ALA A 145 14.68 -4.44 7.74
CA ALA A 145 14.59 -5.24 6.53
C ALA A 145 14.30 -6.71 6.82
N VAL A 146 14.80 -7.27 7.93
CA VAL A 146 14.43 -8.62 8.38
C VAL A 146 12.94 -8.69 8.70
N THR A 147 12.43 -7.68 9.42
CA THR A 147 11.00 -7.59 9.77
C THR A 147 10.13 -7.46 8.53
N ASP A 148 10.47 -6.55 7.62
CA ASP A 148 9.72 -6.35 6.37
C ASP A 148 9.83 -7.56 5.43
N LEU A 149 10.95 -8.29 5.42
CA LEU A 149 11.10 -9.56 4.69
C LEU A 149 10.12 -10.61 5.21
N CYS A 150 10.06 -10.81 6.53
CA CYS A 150 9.08 -11.70 7.15
C CYS A 150 7.64 -11.29 6.81
N ASN A 151 7.33 -9.99 6.89
CA ASN A 151 6.02 -9.46 6.51
C ASN A 151 5.70 -9.75 5.04
N CYS A 152 6.66 -9.58 4.11
CA CYS A 152 6.47 -9.92 2.70
C CYS A 152 6.11 -11.39 2.50
N LYS A 153 6.78 -12.31 3.21
CA LYS A 153 6.51 -13.75 3.13
C LYS A 153 5.14 -14.11 3.70
N VAL A 154 4.77 -13.54 4.84
CA VAL A 154 3.44 -13.74 5.45
C VAL A 154 2.35 -13.23 4.50
N LEU A 155 2.51 -12.03 3.94
CA LEU A 155 1.53 -11.46 3.01
C LEU A 155 1.38 -12.29 1.73
N GLN A 156 2.46 -12.91 1.23
CA GLN A 156 2.36 -13.86 0.11
C GLN A 156 1.55 -15.10 0.47
N LEU A 157 1.74 -15.67 1.66
CA LEU A 157 0.96 -16.82 2.11
C LEU A 157 -0.51 -16.46 2.34
N MET A 158 -0.79 -15.25 2.82
CA MET A 158 -2.15 -14.72 2.94
C MET A 158 -2.84 -14.52 1.57
N ASP A 159 -2.11 -14.08 0.55
CA ASP A 159 -2.62 -14.00 -0.83
C ASP A 159 -2.96 -15.39 -1.41
N LEU A 160 -2.34 -16.46 -0.89
CA LEU A 160 -2.69 -17.85 -1.21
C LEU A 160 -3.88 -18.39 -0.40
N GLY A 161 -4.43 -17.58 0.52
CA GLY A 161 -5.59 -17.92 1.35
C GLY A 161 -5.27 -18.50 2.73
N LEU A 162 -4.00 -18.49 3.16
CA LEU A 162 -3.62 -18.91 4.52
C LEU A 162 -3.94 -17.81 5.53
N GLU A 163 -4.29 -18.21 6.76
CA GLU A 163 -4.42 -17.25 7.86
C GLU A 163 -3.04 -16.74 8.30
N GLU A 164 -3.00 -15.53 8.85
CA GLU A 164 -1.76 -14.87 9.30
C GLU A 164 -1.00 -15.72 10.34
N MET A 165 -1.69 -16.20 11.37
CA MET A 165 -1.11 -17.06 12.42
C MET A 165 -0.53 -18.36 11.85
N GLN A 166 -1.22 -18.97 10.89
CA GLN A 166 -0.74 -20.19 10.23
C GLN A 166 0.49 -19.89 9.37
N SER A 167 0.47 -18.76 8.65
CA SER A 167 1.59 -18.31 7.81
C SER A 167 2.86 -18.10 8.62
N VAL A 168 2.76 -17.47 9.79
CA VAL A 168 3.90 -17.28 10.70
C VAL A 168 4.44 -18.63 11.20
N GLN A 169 3.56 -19.52 11.68
CA GLN A 169 3.97 -20.86 12.15
C GLN A 169 4.60 -21.72 11.05
N LEU A 170 4.13 -21.58 9.81
CA LEU A 170 4.70 -22.27 8.66
C LEU A 170 6.07 -21.68 8.30
N LEU A 171 6.24 -20.37 8.39
CA LEU A 171 7.52 -19.70 8.12
C LEU A 171 8.58 -19.94 9.21
N GLU A 172 8.17 -20.26 10.44
CA GLU A 172 9.08 -20.77 11.48
C GLU A 172 9.64 -22.14 11.13
N LYS A 173 8.87 -22.98 10.40
CA LYS A 173 9.27 -24.32 9.98
C LYS A 173 9.98 -24.33 8.62
N PHE A 174 9.53 -23.48 7.71
CA PHE A 174 9.96 -23.41 6.32
C PHE A 174 10.43 -21.98 6.03
N LEU A 175 11.72 -21.80 5.77
CA LEU A 175 12.32 -20.46 5.61
C LEU A 175 11.82 -19.70 4.37
N THR A 176 11.18 -20.36 3.41
CA THR A 176 10.80 -19.81 2.10
C THR A 176 9.34 -20.10 1.78
N VAL A 177 8.67 -19.17 1.09
CA VAL A 177 7.26 -19.32 0.66
C VAL A 177 7.09 -20.52 -0.26
N GLU A 178 8.07 -20.78 -1.14
CA GLU A 178 8.05 -21.91 -2.08
C GLU A 178 8.09 -23.26 -1.35
N ALA A 179 8.86 -23.38 -0.26
CA ALA A 179 8.89 -24.59 0.54
C ALA A 179 7.57 -24.83 1.29
N VAL A 180 6.92 -23.76 1.77
CA VAL A 180 5.57 -23.85 2.35
C VAL A 180 4.57 -24.32 1.29
N GLN A 181 4.60 -23.74 0.09
CA GLN A 181 3.76 -24.15 -1.03
C GLN A 181 3.99 -25.61 -1.42
N ALA A 182 5.25 -26.05 -1.51
CA ALA A 182 5.59 -27.43 -1.82
C ALA A 182 5.06 -28.40 -0.74
N SER A 183 5.19 -28.04 0.54
CA SER A 183 4.64 -28.84 1.65
C SER A 183 3.11 -28.92 1.62
N LEU A 184 2.42 -27.88 1.15
CA LEU A 184 0.96 -27.89 0.98
C LEU A 184 0.51 -28.71 -0.23
N CYS A 185 1.39 -28.88 -1.22
CA CYS A 185 1.16 -29.74 -2.39
C CYS A 185 1.49 -31.23 -2.14
N GLU A 186 2.10 -31.59 -1.00
CA GLU A 186 2.49 -32.97 -0.68
C GLU A 186 1.38 -33.95 -0.20
N PRO A 187 0.04 -33.71 -0.30
CA PRO A 187 -0.93 -34.80 -0.29
C PRO A 187 -1.25 -35.38 -1.68
N ALA A 188 -0.52 -35.02 -2.75
CA ALA A 188 -0.84 -35.42 -4.12
C ALA A 188 0.01 -36.57 -4.72
N ARG A 189 0.77 -37.33 -3.92
CA ARG A 189 1.55 -38.49 -4.41
C ARG A 189 0.96 -39.87 -4.10
N ALA A 190 -0.21 -39.95 -3.49
CA ALA A 190 -0.95 -41.19 -3.35
C ALA A 190 -2.39 -41.04 -3.89
N GLY A 191 -2.55 -41.20 -5.21
CA GLY A 191 -3.86 -41.46 -5.83
C GLY A 191 -4.39 -40.38 -6.77
N CYS A 192 -4.18 -40.61 -8.06
CA CYS A 192 -5.05 -40.32 -9.21
C CYS A 192 -6.06 -39.14 -9.18
N GLN A 193 -5.91 -38.32 -10.23
CA GLN A 193 -6.92 -37.59 -11.03
C GLN A 193 -7.22 -36.11 -10.71
N ASP A 194 -6.99 -35.33 -11.78
CA ASP A 194 -7.48 -34.01 -12.17
C ASP A 194 -7.06 -32.75 -11.39
N GLN A 195 -6.17 -32.00 -12.04
CA GLN A 195 -5.91 -30.58 -11.82
C GLN A 195 -7.13 -29.75 -12.26
N SER A 196 -8.11 -29.54 -11.37
CA SER A 196 -9.07 -28.43 -11.52
C SER A 196 -9.77 -27.95 -10.25
N VAL A 197 -9.25 -28.24 -9.05
CA VAL A 197 -9.89 -27.81 -7.79
C VAL A 197 -8.84 -27.39 -6.77
N LEU A 198 -8.40 -26.13 -6.80
CA LEU A 198 -7.67 -25.54 -5.68
C LEU A 198 -8.26 -24.16 -5.38
N LEU A 199 -9.29 -24.19 -4.53
CA LEU A 199 -9.71 -23.20 -3.53
C LEU A 199 -11.10 -23.60 -3.06
N GLN A 200 -11.19 -24.57 -2.15
CA GLN A 200 -12.39 -24.77 -1.36
C GLN A 200 -12.00 -24.64 0.10
N GLY A 201 -12.48 -23.55 0.70
CA GLY A 201 -12.37 -23.30 2.12
C GLY A 201 -12.96 -24.43 2.94
N SER A 202 -12.68 -24.41 4.24
CA SER A 202 -13.20 -25.36 5.23
C SER A 202 -14.68 -25.69 4.96
N PRO A 203 -15.08 -26.99 4.99
CA PRO A 203 -16.43 -27.37 4.63
C PRO A 203 -17.42 -26.64 5.53
N CYS A 204 -18.25 -25.77 4.94
CA CYS A 204 -19.29 -25.08 5.68
C CYS A 204 -20.65 -25.72 5.41
N ALA A 205 -21.53 -25.65 6.40
CA ALA A 205 -22.87 -26.24 6.32
C ALA A 205 -23.79 -25.50 5.32
N SER A 206 -23.43 -24.28 4.95
CA SER A 206 -24.14 -23.44 3.99
C SER A 206 -23.57 -23.58 2.59
N LEU A 207 -24.43 -23.72 1.59
CA LEU A 207 -24.12 -23.76 0.17
C LEU A 207 -24.83 -22.62 -0.56
N TRP A 208 -24.15 -22.02 -1.51
CA TRP A 208 -24.72 -21.13 -2.52
C TRP A 208 -24.97 -21.92 -3.80
N VAL A 209 -26.16 -21.77 -4.36
CA VAL A 209 -26.60 -22.37 -5.62
C VAL A 209 -26.89 -21.26 -6.60
N GLY A 210 -26.14 -21.17 -7.69
CA GLY A 210 -26.29 -20.20 -8.77
C GLY A 210 -27.09 -20.74 -9.94
N ASN A 211 -27.42 -19.82 -10.86
CA ASN A 211 -28.22 -20.08 -12.06
C ASN A 211 -29.62 -20.63 -11.75
N VAL A 212 -30.24 -20.15 -10.68
CA VAL A 212 -31.61 -20.52 -10.33
C VAL A 212 -32.57 -19.66 -11.14
N THR A 213 -33.27 -20.28 -12.11
CA THR A 213 -34.30 -19.61 -12.94
C THR A 213 -35.59 -19.38 -12.14
N THR A 214 -36.53 -18.63 -12.72
CA THR A 214 -37.87 -18.40 -12.13
C THR A 214 -38.77 -19.64 -12.15
N GLU A 215 -38.39 -20.67 -12.90
CA GLU A 215 -39.12 -21.95 -13.01
C GLU A 215 -38.71 -22.93 -11.89
N LEU A 216 -37.53 -22.74 -11.31
CA LEU A 216 -37.03 -23.55 -10.21
C LEU A 216 -37.60 -23.10 -8.86
N THR A 217 -38.63 -23.80 -8.39
CA THR A 217 -39.22 -23.55 -7.07
C THR A 217 -38.36 -24.09 -5.93
N GLU A 218 -38.59 -23.57 -4.72
CA GLU A 218 -37.94 -24.06 -3.49
C GLU A 218 -38.14 -25.57 -3.27
N LYS A 219 -39.31 -26.11 -3.66
CA LYS A 219 -39.60 -27.54 -3.56
C LYS A 219 -38.67 -28.40 -4.43
N HIS A 220 -38.38 -27.96 -5.66
CA HIS A 220 -37.46 -28.69 -6.54
C HIS A 220 -36.04 -28.77 -5.95
N LEU A 221 -35.56 -27.68 -5.35
CA LEU A 221 -34.27 -27.66 -4.66
C LEU A 221 -34.31 -28.50 -3.37
N TRP A 222 -35.42 -28.48 -2.65
CA TRP A 222 -35.61 -29.32 -1.47
C TRP A 222 -35.51 -30.81 -1.81
N ASP A 223 -36.25 -31.25 -2.84
CA ASP A 223 -36.27 -32.65 -3.26
C ASP A 223 -34.91 -33.13 -3.77
N LEU A 224 -34.15 -32.25 -4.40
CA LEU A 224 -32.81 -32.55 -4.91
C LEU A 224 -31.77 -32.63 -3.79
N PHE A 225 -31.74 -31.64 -2.90
CA PHE A 225 -30.70 -31.55 -1.87
C PHE A 225 -30.97 -32.48 -0.68
N GLN A 226 -32.22 -32.85 -0.40
CA GLN A 226 -32.56 -33.74 0.73
C GLN A 226 -31.99 -35.15 0.54
N MET A 227 -31.76 -35.56 -0.71
CA MET A 227 -31.14 -36.85 -1.05
C MET A 227 -29.70 -36.98 -0.52
N TYR A 228 -29.04 -35.86 -0.22
CA TYR A 228 -27.64 -35.82 0.21
C TYR A 228 -27.46 -35.48 1.70
N GLY A 229 -28.53 -35.12 2.40
CA GLY A 229 -28.52 -34.89 3.83
C GLY A 229 -29.71 -34.09 4.34
N GLU A 230 -29.76 -33.92 5.66
CA GLU A 230 -30.83 -33.16 6.32
C GLU A 230 -30.63 -31.65 6.12
N ILE A 231 -31.61 -31.02 5.48
CA ILE A 231 -31.65 -29.59 5.22
C ILE A 231 -32.28 -28.87 6.42
N GLU A 232 -31.62 -27.81 6.87
CA GLU A 232 -32.13 -26.91 7.92
C GLU A 232 -32.98 -25.80 7.32
N SER A 233 -32.53 -25.20 6.21
CA SER A 233 -33.29 -24.16 5.51
C SER A 233 -32.85 -24.01 4.05
N ILE A 234 -33.81 -23.65 3.20
CA ILE A 234 -33.56 -23.19 1.83
C ILE A 234 -34.08 -21.76 1.72
N ARG A 235 -33.36 -20.91 1.01
CA ARG A 235 -33.80 -19.56 0.66
C ARG A 235 -33.52 -19.31 -0.80
N VAL A 236 -34.57 -19.17 -1.59
CA VAL A 236 -34.46 -18.83 -3.02
C VAL A 236 -34.58 -17.32 -3.19
N LEU A 237 -33.66 -16.73 -3.96
CA LEU A 237 -33.64 -15.33 -4.33
C LEU A 237 -33.68 -15.23 -5.86
N HIS A 238 -34.90 -15.23 -6.42
CA HIS A 238 -35.10 -15.14 -7.87
C HIS A 238 -34.53 -13.83 -8.46
N ASP A 239 -34.59 -12.71 -7.72
CA ASP A 239 -34.02 -11.42 -8.13
C ASP A 239 -32.50 -11.46 -8.38
N ARG A 240 -31.81 -12.46 -7.81
CA ARG A 240 -30.36 -12.65 -7.93
C ARG A 240 -29.97 -13.96 -8.60
N PHE A 241 -30.96 -14.69 -9.15
CA PHE A 241 -30.77 -15.99 -9.78
C PHE A 241 -29.97 -16.98 -8.91
N CYS A 242 -30.18 -16.95 -7.59
CA CYS A 242 -29.46 -17.82 -6.67
C CYS A 242 -30.32 -18.31 -5.51
N ALA A 243 -29.91 -19.42 -4.91
CA ALA A 243 -30.47 -19.94 -3.68
C ALA A 243 -29.37 -20.24 -2.65
N PHE A 244 -29.72 -20.19 -1.37
CA PHE A 244 -28.88 -20.63 -0.28
C PHE A 244 -29.49 -21.86 0.36
N VAL A 245 -28.71 -22.94 0.47
CA VAL A 245 -29.12 -24.20 1.09
C VAL A 245 -28.24 -24.45 2.30
N ASN A 246 -28.85 -24.54 3.48
CA ASN A 246 -28.16 -24.82 4.73
C ASN A 246 -28.46 -26.26 5.16
N PHE A 247 -27.41 -27.06 5.32
CA PHE A 247 -27.50 -28.40 5.89
C PHE A 247 -27.27 -28.34 7.40
N ARG A 248 -27.73 -29.38 8.12
CA ARG A 248 -27.36 -29.54 9.54
C ARG A 248 -25.87 -29.77 9.75
N ASN A 249 -25.20 -30.40 8.78
CA ASN A 249 -23.80 -30.78 8.88
C ASN A 249 -22.99 -30.32 7.67
N ALA A 250 -21.78 -29.83 7.91
CA ALA A 250 -20.82 -29.45 6.88
C ALA A 250 -20.41 -30.59 5.94
N ILE A 251 -20.36 -31.83 6.46
CA ILE A 251 -20.02 -33.03 5.68
C ILE A 251 -21.13 -33.36 4.67
N MET A 252 -22.39 -33.15 5.03
CA MET A 252 -23.53 -33.36 4.14
C MET A 252 -23.54 -32.30 3.02
N ALA A 253 -23.25 -31.04 3.36
CA ALA A 253 -23.10 -29.97 2.40
C ALA A 253 -21.95 -30.23 1.39
N ALA A 254 -20.81 -30.75 1.84
CA ALA A 254 -19.70 -31.12 0.96
C ALA A 254 -20.11 -32.22 -0.04
N ARG A 255 -20.79 -33.28 0.44
CA ARG A 255 -21.30 -34.37 -0.43
C ARG A 255 -22.31 -33.87 -1.46
N ALA A 256 -23.23 -33.01 -1.04
CA ALA A 256 -24.22 -32.40 -1.92
C ALA A 256 -23.55 -31.53 -2.99
N MET A 257 -22.55 -30.72 -2.62
CA MET A 257 -21.80 -29.90 -3.56
C MET A 257 -21.07 -30.74 -4.61
N GLU A 258 -20.35 -31.78 -4.19
CA GLU A 258 -19.58 -32.62 -5.11
C GLU A 258 -20.47 -33.30 -6.17
N LYS A 259 -21.68 -33.71 -5.77
CA LYS A 259 -22.60 -34.43 -6.66
C LYS A 259 -23.54 -33.53 -7.47
N LEU A 260 -23.90 -32.36 -6.94
CA LEU A 260 -24.88 -31.46 -7.57
C LEU A 260 -24.24 -30.29 -8.32
N ASN A 261 -22.96 -30.00 -8.11
CA ASN A 261 -22.27 -28.95 -8.86
C ASN A 261 -22.17 -29.33 -10.34
N GLY A 262 -22.77 -28.51 -11.21
CA GLY A 262 -22.85 -28.78 -12.64
C GLY A 262 -23.98 -29.71 -13.05
N CYS A 263 -24.89 -30.06 -12.15
CA CYS A 263 -26.11 -30.83 -12.49
C CYS A 263 -27.02 -30.01 -13.42
N CYS A 264 -27.58 -30.66 -14.44
CA CYS A 264 -28.50 -30.05 -15.38
C CYS A 264 -29.93 -30.33 -14.96
N ILE A 265 -30.71 -29.27 -14.73
CA ILE A 265 -32.16 -29.36 -14.50
C ILE A 265 -32.83 -28.53 -15.59
N GLU A 266 -33.68 -29.18 -16.39
CA GLU A 266 -34.53 -28.52 -17.40
C GLU A 266 -33.75 -27.51 -18.28
N ASN A 267 -32.60 -27.95 -18.81
CA ASN A 267 -31.64 -27.18 -19.62
C ASN A 267 -30.82 -26.10 -18.91
N THR A 268 -30.91 -25.99 -17.58
CA THR A 268 -30.09 -25.07 -16.78
C THR A 268 -29.05 -25.83 -15.96
N ARG A 269 -27.79 -25.39 -16.05
CA ARG A 269 -26.68 -25.96 -15.27
C ARG A 269 -26.53 -25.23 -13.94
N LEU A 270 -26.83 -25.92 -12.86
CA LEU A 270 -26.67 -25.39 -11.50
C LEU A 270 -25.20 -25.28 -11.13
N VAL A 271 -24.84 -24.19 -10.44
CA VAL A 271 -23.49 -23.97 -9.91
C VAL A 271 -23.57 -23.98 -8.39
N VAL A 272 -22.98 -24.98 -7.75
CA VAL A 272 -23.01 -25.10 -6.28
C VAL A 272 -21.63 -24.80 -5.73
N ARG A 273 -21.54 -23.83 -4.81
CA ARG A 273 -20.28 -23.38 -4.19
C ARG A 273 -20.48 -23.05 -2.72
N TYR A 274 -19.39 -22.99 -1.96
CA TYR A 274 -19.47 -22.39 -0.63
C TYR A 274 -19.74 -20.89 -0.78
N PRO A 275 -20.61 -20.30 0.06
CA PRO A 275 -20.78 -18.85 0.10
C PRO A 275 -19.42 -18.21 0.39
N ASP A 276 -18.89 -17.47 -0.58
CA ASP A 276 -17.65 -16.74 -0.41
C ASP A 276 -17.73 -15.89 0.88
N ARG A 277 -16.87 -16.17 1.86
CA ARG A 277 -16.61 -15.23 2.96
C ARG A 277 -15.83 -14.00 2.49
N HIS A 278 -15.70 -13.78 1.18
CA HIS A 278 -15.18 -12.56 0.58
C HIS A 278 -16.28 -11.51 0.34
N ALA A 279 -16.95 -11.09 1.41
CA ALA A 279 -17.69 -9.82 1.40
C ALA A 279 -18.01 -9.33 2.81
N GLN A 280 -17.01 -9.09 3.68
CA GLN A 280 -17.14 -8.06 4.72
C GLN A 280 -15.79 -7.68 5.36
N ARG A 281 -15.34 -6.46 5.03
CA ARG A 281 -14.43 -5.57 5.78
C ARG A 281 -12.98 -6.02 6.00
N PHE A 282 -12.10 -5.58 5.11
CA PHE A 282 -10.88 -4.88 5.53
C PHE A 282 -10.62 -3.70 4.57
N LEU A 283 -11.09 -2.51 4.96
CA LEU A 283 -10.42 -1.28 4.56
C LEU A 283 -9.12 -1.22 5.38
N PRO A 284 -7.95 -0.90 4.81
CA PRO A 284 -6.74 -0.71 5.58
C PRO A 284 -6.92 0.51 6.48
N SER A 285 -6.84 0.30 7.81
CA SER A 285 -6.57 1.38 8.74
C SER A 285 -5.08 1.67 8.71
N PRO A 286 -4.64 2.94 8.68
CA PRO A 286 -3.23 3.28 8.73
C PRO A 286 -2.61 2.80 10.05
N LEU A 287 -1.42 2.20 9.94
CA LEU A 287 -0.55 1.86 11.06
C LEU A 287 -0.26 3.11 11.89
N LYS A 288 -0.85 3.21 13.08
CA LYS A 288 -0.41 4.11 14.14
C LYS A 288 0.34 3.29 15.17
N THR A 289 1.63 3.59 15.30
CA THR A 289 2.47 3.24 16.44
C THR A 289 1.87 3.76 17.75
N CYS A 290 2.00 2.94 18.80
CA CYS A 290 1.43 3.10 20.14
C CYS A 290 1.99 4.28 20.94
N LEU A 291 1.13 4.92 21.74
CA LEU A 291 1.43 5.34 23.12
C LEU A 291 0.20 5.01 24.01
N PRO A 292 0.38 4.66 25.30
CA PRO A 292 -0.67 4.02 26.08
C PRO A 292 -1.48 5.03 26.90
N VAL A 293 -2.82 4.94 26.88
CA VAL A 293 -3.69 5.42 27.97
C VAL A 293 -4.93 4.52 28.10
N THR A 294 -5.32 4.35 29.34
CA THR A 294 -6.21 3.40 30.00
C THR A 294 -7.71 3.43 29.60
N GLN A 295 -8.31 2.22 29.61
CA GLN A 295 -9.68 1.83 30.03
C GLN A 295 -10.97 2.32 29.32
N GLN A 296 -11.67 1.30 28.78
CA GLN A 296 -13.09 0.91 28.97
C GLN A 296 -14.23 1.33 27.99
N VAL A 297 -14.76 0.28 27.35
CA VAL A 297 -16.18 -0.16 27.18
C VAL A 297 -17.13 0.57 26.21
N GLY A 298 -17.67 -0.21 25.24
CA GLY A 298 -19.13 -0.24 24.97
C GLY A 298 -19.66 0.03 23.53
N ALA A 299 -19.97 -1.05 22.81
CA ALA A 299 -21.12 -1.30 21.91
C ALA A 299 -21.43 -0.44 20.64
N SER A 300 -22.13 -1.11 19.71
CA SER A 300 -22.25 -0.93 18.25
C SER A 300 -23.46 -0.13 17.71
N ALA A 301 -23.32 0.52 16.53
CA ALA A 301 -24.23 0.55 15.35
C ALA A 301 -23.98 1.80 14.44
N GLY A 302 -24.10 1.69 13.10
CA GLY A 302 -23.86 2.78 12.10
C GLY A 302 -24.87 3.95 12.15
N PRO A 303 -24.84 5.01 11.30
CA PRO A 303 -24.28 5.13 9.93
C PRO A 303 -23.42 6.41 9.68
N ARG A 304 -22.99 6.59 8.42
CA ARG A 304 -22.13 7.68 7.87
C ARG A 304 -22.39 9.06 8.51
N ARG A 305 -21.42 9.59 9.27
CA ARG A 305 -21.36 11.04 9.58
C ARG A 305 -20.06 11.59 9.01
N ARG A 306 -20.16 12.50 8.04
CA ARG A 306 -19.06 13.43 7.74
C ARG A 306 -18.80 14.23 9.02
N GLY A 307 -17.52 14.37 9.36
CA GLY A 307 -17.05 14.97 10.60
C GLY A 307 -17.39 16.46 10.75
N PRO A 308 -16.98 17.06 11.87
CA PRO A 308 -17.17 18.49 12.11
C PRO A 308 -16.48 19.33 11.03
N VAL A 309 -17.17 20.37 10.55
CA VAL A 309 -16.53 21.42 9.76
C VAL A 309 -16.07 22.46 10.77
N ASN A 310 -14.79 22.86 10.74
CA ASN A 310 -14.22 23.82 11.69
C ASN A 310 -14.39 23.45 13.17
N GLY A 311 -13.90 22.26 13.55
CA GLY A 311 -13.76 21.86 14.96
C GLY A 311 -15.02 21.23 15.56
N ASP A 312 -16.16 21.93 15.57
CA ASP A 312 -17.40 21.45 16.24
C ASP A 312 -18.71 21.83 15.51
N GLU A 313 -18.66 22.46 14.34
CA GLU A 313 -19.88 22.90 13.64
C GLU A 313 -20.56 21.76 12.88
N CYS A 314 -21.90 21.80 12.87
CA CYS A 314 -22.70 20.81 12.18
C CYS A 314 -22.63 20.98 10.65
N TYR A 315 -22.03 20.00 9.95
CA TYR A 315 -21.99 19.95 8.49
C TYR A 315 -23.39 20.06 7.84
N PHE A 316 -24.39 19.36 8.39
CA PHE A 316 -25.75 19.35 7.84
C PHE A 316 -26.46 20.68 8.06
N TRP A 317 -26.14 21.42 9.11
CA TRP A 317 -26.65 22.77 9.34
C TRP A 317 -26.18 23.77 8.27
N ARG A 318 -24.93 23.62 7.80
CA ARG A 318 -24.33 24.48 6.76
C ARG A 318 -24.79 24.16 5.34
N THR A 319 -25.31 22.96 5.09
CA THR A 319 -25.62 22.47 3.73
C THR A 319 -27.13 22.35 3.48
N THR A 320 -27.79 21.37 4.09
CA THR A 320 -29.18 20.98 3.79
C THR A 320 -30.17 21.29 4.92
N GLY A 321 -29.70 21.78 6.05
CA GLY A 321 -30.46 21.85 7.30
C GLY A 321 -30.26 20.58 8.14
N CYS A 322 -30.02 20.75 9.44
CA CYS A 322 -29.84 19.63 10.36
C CYS A 322 -31.19 19.09 10.83
N HIS A 323 -31.46 17.81 10.57
CA HIS A 323 -32.70 17.14 10.96
C HIS A 323 -32.85 16.94 12.48
N PHE A 324 -31.75 17.00 13.23
CA PHE A 324 -31.74 16.76 14.67
C PHE A 324 -32.03 18.01 15.51
N GLY A 325 -32.14 19.20 14.89
CA GLY A 325 -32.46 20.46 15.58
C GLY A 325 -31.56 20.69 16.80
N ASP A 326 -32.17 21.06 17.93
CA ASP A 326 -31.46 21.35 19.19
C ASP A 326 -30.84 20.11 19.87
N LYS A 327 -31.16 18.90 19.38
CA LYS A 327 -30.58 17.64 19.85
C LYS A 327 -29.35 17.22 19.04
N CYS A 328 -28.81 18.11 18.20
CA CYS A 328 -27.63 17.80 17.40
C CYS A 328 -26.37 17.71 18.26
N ARG A 329 -25.51 16.73 17.95
CA ARG A 329 -24.20 16.55 18.58
C ARG A 329 -23.20 17.67 18.27
N TYR A 330 -23.45 18.46 17.22
CA TYR A 330 -22.57 19.52 16.73
C TYR A 330 -23.26 20.88 16.85
N LYS A 331 -22.47 21.95 17.03
CA LYS A 331 -22.99 23.30 17.25
C LYS A 331 -23.70 23.82 15.99
N HIS A 332 -24.89 24.37 16.18
CA HIS A 332 -25.64 25.12 15.17
C HIS A 332 -25.38 26.61 15.36
N ILE A 333 -24.51 27.19 14.53
CA ILE A 333 -24.27 28.64 14.51
C ILE A 333 -25.28 29.27 13.55
N PRO A 334 -26.20 30.15 14.02
CA PRO A 334 -27.26 30.72 13.18
C PRO A 334 -26.74 31.36 11.89
N ASP A 335 -25.60 32.06 11.97
CA ASP A 335 -24.98 32.80 10.85
C ASP A 335 -24.38 31.92 9.74
N GLN A 336 -24.25 30.61 9.99
CA GLN A 336 -23.64 29.65 9.06
C GLN A 336 -24.68 28.72 8.41
N LYS A 337 -25.97 28.94 8.65
CA LYS A 337 -27.05 28.09 8.12
C LYS A 337 -27.11 28.18 6.58
N GLY A 338 -26.95 27.06 5.89
CA GLY A 338 -27.11 26.98 4.43
C GLY A 338 -26.00 27.62 3.58
N LYS A 339 -24.88 28.05 4.17
CA LYS A 339 -23.76 28.71 3.45
C LYS A 339 -23.08 27.82 2.41
N ASP A 340 -23.03 26.52 2.66
CA ASP A 340 -22.37 25.54 1.78
C ASP A 340 -23.39 24.81 0.88
N ARG A 341 -24.60 25.36 0.71
CA ARG A 341 -25.65 24.77 -0.12
C ARG A 341 -25.24 24.89 -1.60
N LYS A 342 -25.09 23.74 -2.26
CA LYS A 342 -24.72 23.69 -3.68
C LYS A 342 -25.94 24.01 -4.56
N PRO A 343 -25.77 24.75 -5.68
CA PRO A 343 -26.88 25.23 -6.52
C PRO A 343 -27.84 24.16 -7.07
N TRP A 344 -27.43 22.88 -7.10
CA TRP A 344 -28.19 21.76 -7.66
C TRP A 344 -28.81 20.84 -6.59
N GLN A 345 -28.72 21.19 -5.31
CA GLN A 345 -29.45 20.48 -4.25
C GLN A 345 -30.78 21.19 -3.97
N PRO A 346 -31.93 20.50 -4.05
CA PRO A 346 -33.26 21.10 -3.94
C PRO A 346 -33.51 21.76 -2.59
#